data_AF-A0A925XB49-F1
#
_entry.id   AF-A0A925XB49-F1
#
_cell.length_a   1.000
_cell.length_b   1.000
_cell.length_c   1.000
_cell.angle_alpha   90.00
_cell.angle_beta   90.00
_cell.angle_gamma   90.00
#
_symmetry.space_group_name_H-M   'P 1'
#
loop_
_entity.id
_entity.type
_entity.pdbx_description
1 polymer ?
#
loop_
_entity_poly.entity_id
_entity_poly.type
_entity_poly.pdbx_seq_one_letter_code
_entity_poly.pdbx_strand_id
1 'polypeptide(L)'
;FNGANSIYSSYSVAHREPTRDDFIQAFGKNEVKPERLDNLETGWKYKNRNYTFSINGFLMNYTNQLVLTGQVNDVGAFVRTNVAKSYRLGMEADFSWKITRMLDFSGNIALSRNKISNFTEFIPDFDTGIAQENNFAETDIAFSPQINTGGTLAFSPIKTLTFSFISKYIGSQFLDNTSNETRKMNGFLVNNLLLNWQIKTKFCKEISVNALLNNIFNEAYEPNGYTFSYIFGGQAFTENYYYPQAGFNFMAGVTLKF
;
A
#
# COMPACT_ATOMS: atom_id res chain seq x y z
N PHE A 1 30.03 6.16 21.26
CA PHE A 1 28.75 6.15 20.53
C PHE A 1 28.38 7.58 20.15
N ASN A 2 28.26 7.87 18.85
CA ASN A 2 27.89 9.20 18.35
C ASN A 2 26.36 9.34 18.37
N GLY A 3 25.81 10.28 19.15
CA GLY A 3 24.35 10.46 19.32
C GLY A 3 23.58 10.83 18.06
N ALA A 4 24.26 11.08 16.94
CA ALA A 4 23.65 11.31 15.64
C ALA A 4 23.28 10.01 14.90
N ASN A 5 23.80 8.85 15.31
CA ASN A 5 23.57 7.58 14.64
C ASN A 5 22.87 6.58 15.57
N SER A 6 21.88 5.88 15.02
CA SER A 6 21.24 4.73 15.66
C SER A 6 21.23 3.57 14.67
N ILE A 7 21.61 2.38 15.13
CA ILE A 7 21.56 1.14 14.36
C ILE A 7 20.78 0.15 15.20
N TYR A 8 19.89 -0.61 14.57
CA TYR A 8 19.17 -1.70 15.21
C TYR A 8 19.02 -2.88 14.27
N SER A 9 18.83 -4.05 14.87
CA SER A 9 18.43 -5.27 14.17
C SER A 9 17.46 -6.02 15.09
N SER A 10 16.43 -6.60 14.51
CA SER A 10 15.39 -7.32 15.25
C SER A 10 14.96 -8.56 14.48
N TYR A 11 14.64 -9.61 15.24
CA TYR A 11 13.95 -10.79 14.75
C TYR A 11 12.70 -11.01 15.59
N SER A 12 11.56 -11.17 14.95
CA SER A 12 10.27 -11.33 15.62
C SER A 12 9.43 -12.41 14.94
N VAL A 13 8.70 -13.17 15.74
CA VAL A 13 7.71 -14.14 15.26
C VAL A 13 6.32 -13.62 15.59
N ALA A 14 5.44 -13.56 14.60
CA ALA A 14 4.05 -13.17 14.76
C ALA A 14 3.10 -14.25 14.21
N HIS A 15 1.88 -14.30 14.73
CA HIS A 15 0.83 -15.19 14.26
C HIS A 15 -0.44 -14.39 13.99
N ARG A 16 -1.21 -14.81 12.99
CA ARG A 16 -2.53 -14.26 12.70
C ARG A 16 -3.52 -15.40 12.53
N GLU A 17 -4.53 -15.41 13.40
CA GLU A 17 -5.65 -16.34 13.26
C GLU A 17 -6.54 -15.97 12.07
N PRO A 18 -7.14 -16.96 11.39
CA PRO A 18 -8.14 -16.69 10.37
C PRO A 18 -9.38 -16.01 10.96
N THR A 19 -10.00 -15.16 10.16
CA THR A 19 -11.25 -14.49 10.51
C THR A 19 -12.45 -15.41 10.25
N ARG A 20 -13.62 -15.09 10.82
CA ARG A 20 -14.87 -15.81 10.51
C ARG A 20 -15.15 -15.89 9.02
N ASP A 21 -14.88 -14.81 8.28
CA ASP A 21 -15.12 -14.78 6.84
C ASP A 21 -14.21 -15.76 6.09
N ASP A 22 -12.93 -15.88 6.47
CA ASP A 22 -12.01 -16.85 5.88
C ASP A 22 -12.58 -18.28 5.99
N PHE A 23 -13.16 -18.66 7.13
CA PHE A 23 -13.81 -19.96 7.31
C PHE A 23 -15.08 -20.15 6.47
N ILE A 24 -15.88 -19.09 6.30
CA ILE A 24 -17.11 -19.15 5.48
C ILE A 24 -16.76 -19.33 4.01
N GLN A 25 -15.78 -18.57 3.51
CA GLN A 25 -15.38 -18.64 2.10
C GLN A 25 -14.72 -19.97 1.74
N ALA A 26 -14.05 -20.60 2.71
CA ALA A 26 -13.41 -21.90 2.57
C ALA A 26 -14.31 -23.09 2.90
N PHE A 27 -15.55 -22.86 3.33
CA PHE A 27 -16.47 -23.92 3.74
C PHE A 27 -16.65 -24.95 2.61
N GLY A 28 -16.33 -26.22 2.90
CA GLY A 28 -16.41 -27.32 1.93
C GLY A 28 -15.32 -27.32 0.85
N LYS A 29 -14.29 -26.46 0.96
CA LYS A 29 -13.17 -26.38 0.00
C LYS A 29 -11.85 -26.82 0.64
N ASN A 30 -11.24 -25.94 1.44
CA ASN A 30 -9.91 -26.13 2.00
C ASN A 30 -9.91 -25.85 3.51
N GLU A 31 -9.01 -26.51 4.23
CA GLU A 31 -8.74 -26.18 5.62
C GLU A 31 -8.06 -24.82 5.72
N VAL A 32 -8.66 -23.90 6.48
CA VAL A 32 -8.08 -22.59 6.76
C VAL A 32 -7.12 -22.69 7.93
N LYS A 33 -5.88 -22.24 7.74
CA LYS A 33 -4.80 -22.37 8.72
C LYS A 33 -4.37 -21.01 9.27
N PRO A 34 -3.92 -20.93 10.53
CA PRO A 34 -3.30 -19.71 11.05
C PRO A 34 -2.03 -19.38 10.26
N GLU A 35 -1.84 -18.10 10.02
CA GLU A 35 -0.65 -17.55 9.38
C GLU A 35 0.45 -17.34 10.43
N ARG A 36 1.69 -17.67 10.07
CA ARG A 36 2.88 -17.41 10.87
C ARG A 36 3.87 -16.56 10.07
N LEU A 37 4.42 -15.53 10.70
CA LEU A 37 5.41 -14.62 10.14
C LEU A 37 6.71 -14.68 10.94
N ASP A 38 7.81 -14.96 10.26
CA ASP A 38 9.17 -14.70 10.72
C ASP A 38 9.67 -13.39 10.09
N ASN A 39 9.81 -12.34 10.88
CA ASN A 39 10.28 -11.04 10.41
C ASN A 39 11.71 -10.77 10.91
N LEU A 40 12.62 -10.50 9.98
CA LEU A 40 13.97 -10.00 10.22
C LEU A 40 14.05 -8.57 9.68
N GLU A 41 14.47 -7.64 10.52
CA GLU A 41 14.54 -6.22 10.18
C GLU A 41 15.86 -5.64 10.67
N THR A 42 16.46 -4.74 9.87
CA THR A 42 17.70 -4.07 10.22
C THR A 42 17.68 -2.67 9.67
N GLY A 43 17.88 -1.70 10.56
CA GLY A 43 17.78 -0.29 10.22
C GLY A 43 18.95 0.53 10.72
N TRP A 44 19.24 1.59 9.96
CA TRP A 44 20.16 2.63 10.34
C TRP A 44 19.48 3.99 10.21
N LYS A 45 19.68 4.83 11.21
CA LYS A 45 19.17 6.19 11.26
C LYS A 45 20.28 7.16 11.56
N TYR A 46 20.37 8.19 10.73
CA TYR A 46 21.21 9.35 10.95
C TYR A 46 20.34 10.59 11.18
N LYS A 47 20.64 11.34 12.24
CA LYS A 47 19.93 12.56 12.58
C LYS A 47 20.90 13.65 13.00
N ASN A 48 20.77 14.81 12.38
CA ASN A 48 21.37 16.05 12.85
C ASN A 48 20.33 17.19 12.88
N ARG A 49 20.78 18.45 12.97
CA ARG A 49 19.90 19.61 13.09
C ARG A 49 19.04 19.87 11.83
N ASN A 50 19.59 19.60 10.64
CA ASN A 50 18.99 19.98 9.36
C ASN A 50 18.59 18.77 8.50
N TYR A 51 19.10 17.58 8.83
CA TYR A 51 18.94 16.35 8.05
C TYR A 51 18.52 15.21 8.97
N THR A 52 17.51 14.46 8.56
CA THR A 52 17.21 13.13 9.07
C THR A 52 17.19 12.19 7.88
N PHE A 53 17.84 11.06 8.02
CA PHE A 53 17.85 9.99 7.04
C PHE A 53 17.70 8.68 7.79
N SER A 54 16.78 7.83 7.36
CA SER A 54 16.66 6.47 7.87
C SER A 54 16.58 5.51 6.70
N ILE A 55 17.21 4.36 6.84
CA ILE A 55 17.10 3.24 5.90
C ILE A 55 16.84 1.98 6.70
N ASN A 56 15.97 1.13 6.17
CA ASN A 56 15.53 -0.10 6.80
C ASN A 56 15.48 -1.20 5.75
N GLY A 57 16.05 -2.36 6.06
CA GLY A 57 15.91 -3.57 5.25
C GLY A 57 15.08 -4.58 6.03
N PHE A 58 14.14 -5.23 5.36
CA PHE A 58 13.26 -6.22 5.97
C PHE A 58 13.15 -7.50 5.14
N LEU A 59 13.03 -8.63 5.84
CA LEU A 59 12.66 -9.93 5.29
C LEU A 59 11.54 -10.49 6.15
N MET A 60 10.34 -10.55 5.57
CA MET A 60 9.15 -11.15 6.16
C MET A 60 8.89 -12.49 5.47
N ASN A 61 9.22 -13.59 6.14
CA ASN A 61 8.99 -14.94 5.64
C ASN A 61 7.71 -15.51 6.27
N TYR A 62 6.75 -15.91 5.44
CA TYR A 62 5.44 -16.38 5.89
C TYR A 62 5.27 -17.88 5.66
N THR A 63 4.56 -18.50 6.61
CA THR A 63 4.03 -19.86 6.49
C THR A 63 2.51 -19.79 6.57
N ASN A 64 1.81 -20.45 5.64
CA ASN A 64 0.34 -20.43 5.51
C ASN A 64 -0.24 -19.00 5.41
N GLN A 65 0.41 -18.11 4.67
CA GLN A 65 -0.06 -16.72 4.56
C GLN A 65 -1.46 -16.65 3.97
N LEU A 66 -2.36 -15.90 4.60
CA LEU A 66 -3.70 -15.62 4.10
C LEU A 66 -3.62 -14.40 3.17
N VAL A 67 -3.48 -14.66 1.87
CA VAL A 67 -3.37 -13.67 0.78
C VAL A 67 -4.72 -13.42 0.12
N LEU A 68 -4.95 -12.20 -0.36
CA LEU A 68 -6.12 -11.86 -1.19
C LEU A 68 -6.06 -12.64 -2.50
N THR A 69 -7.17 -13.26 -2.92
CA THR A 69 -7.22 -14.00 -4.19
C THR A 69 -7.46 -13.11 -5.40
N GLY A 70 -7.89 -11.87 -5.17
CA GLY A 70 -8.39 -10.96 -6.21
C GLY A 70 -9.90 -11.04 -6.42
N GLN A 71 -10.55 -12.08 -5.89
CA GLN A 71 -12.00 -12.26 -5.99
C GLN A 71 -12.72 -11.56 -4.84
N VAL A 72 -14.01 -11.28 -5.07
CA VAL A 72 -14.94 -10.84 -4.04
C VAL A 72 -16.09 -11.84 -3.89
N ASN A 73 -16.69 -11.91 -2.70
CA ASN A 73 -17.88 -12.72 -2.45
C ASN A 73 -19.16 -12.00 -2.92
N ASP A 74 -20.31 -12.62 -2.65
CA ASP A 74 -21.66 -12.15 -2.99
C ASP A 74 -22.04 -10.80 -2.36
N VAL A 75 -21.37 -10.40 -1.28
CA VAL A 75 -21.53 -9.09 -0.63
C VAL A 75 -20.41 -8.10 -0.98
N GLY A 76 -19.50 -8.46 -1.88
CA GLY A 76 -18.39 -7.61 -2.33
C GLY A 76 -17.18 -7.57 -1.39
N ALA A 77 -17.08 -8.47 -0.41
CA ALA A 77 -15.92 -8.57 0.45
C ALA A 77 -14.82 -9.43 -0.20
N PHE A 78 -13.56 -9.02 -0.02
CA PHE A 78 -12.42 -9.73 -0.61
C PHE A 78 -12.22 -11.12 -0.03
N VAL A 79 -11.99 -12.08 -0.92
CA VAL A 79 -11.71 -13.48 -0.56
C VAL A 79 -10.21 -13.68 -0.34
N ARG A 80 -9.86 -14.51 0.65
CA ARG A 80 -8.49 -14.92 0.94
C ARG A 80 -8.31 -16.42 0.81
N THR A 81 -7.06 -16.81 0.58
CA THR A 81 -6.64 -18.21 0.63
C THR A 81 -5.30 -18.33 1.34
N ASN A 82 -5.07 -19.48 1.99
CA ASN A 82 -3.76 -19.80 2.54
C ASN A 82 -2.80 -20.18 1.40
N VAL A 83 -1.61 -19.58 1.39
CA VAL A 83 -0.48 -20.02 0.56
C VAL A 83 0.62 -20.56 1.48
N ALA A 84 1.17 -21.72 1.13
CA ALA A 84 2.05 -22.46 2.03
C ALA A 84 3.33 -21.68 2.36
N LYS A 85 3.95 -21.06 1.36
CA LYS A 85 5.19 -20.29 1.49
C LYS A 85 5.11 -19.02 0.66
N SER A 86 5.42 -17.90 1.30
CA SER A 86 5.52 -16.60 0.66
C SER A 86 6.49 -15.72 1.45
N TYR A 87 7.03 -14.70 0.79
CA TYR A 87 7.89 -13.74 1.46
C TYR A 87 7.69 -12.32 0.92
N ARG A 88 8.04 -11.35 1.78
CA ARG A 88 8.27 -9.96 1.39
C ARG A 88 9.69 -9.58 1.78
N LEU A 89 10.48 -9.19 0.79
CA LEU A 89 11.85 -8.73 0.97
C LEU A 89 11.94 -7.31 0.42
N GLY A 90 12.42 -6.37 1.20
CA GLY A 90 12.46 -5.00 0.75
C GLY A 90 13.38 -4.10 1.54
N MET A 91 13.45 -2.88 1.04
CA MET A 91 14.16 -1.78 1.65
C MET A 91 13.27 -0.54 1.65
N GLU A 92 13.29 0.18 2.75
CA GLU A 92 12.60 1.44 2.94
C GLU A 92 13.61 2.51 3.32
N ALA A 93 13.46 3.71 2.77
CA ALA A 93 14.24 4.86 3.18
C ALA A 93 13.33 6.06 3.36
N ASP A 94 13.57 6.83 4.41
CA ASP A 94 12.94 8.13 4.66
C ASP A 94 14.01 9.21 4.83
N PHE A 95 13.67 10.41 4.38
CA PHE A 95 14.54 11.56 4.56
C PHE A 95 13.74 12.82 4.86
N SER A 96 14.38 13.73 5.57
CA SER A 96 13.92 15.10 5.81
C SER A 96 15.11 16.04 5.80
N TRP A 97 15.00 17.11 5.04
CA TRP A 97 16.04 18.10 4.84
C TRP A 97 15.45 19.51 4.95
N LYS A 98 15.94 20.26 5.93
CA LYS A 98 15.74 21.71 6.05
C LYS A 98 16.70 22.42 5.09
N ILE A 99 16.26 22.68 3.87
CA ILE A 99 17.08 23.31 2.82
C ILE A 99 17.41 24.75 3.22
N THR A 100 16.39 25.50 3.66
CA THR A 100 16.53 26.87 4.18
C THR A 100 15.63 27.08 5.39
N ARG A 101 15.56 28.31 5.92
CA ARG A 101 14.58 28.66 6.97
C ARG A 101 13.13 28.68 6.48
N MET A 102 12.93 28.72 5.16
CA MET A 102 11.62 28.83 4.50
C MET A 102 11.30 27.60 3.65
N LEU A 103 12.22 26.65 3.48
CA LEU A 103 12.06 25.54 2.56
C LEU A 103 12.51 24.24 3.21
N ASP A 104 11.58 23.30 3.34
CA ASP A 104 11.80 21.96 3.85
C ASP A 104 11.42 20.95 2.78
N PHE A 105 12.23 19.90 2.62
CA PHE A 105 11.94 18.78 1.73
C PHE A 105 11.98 17.49 2.53
N SER A 106 10.98 16.64 2.33
CA SER A 106 10.92 15.33 2.97
C SER A 106 10.36 14.32 2.01
N GLY A 107 10.67 13.04 2.22
CA GLY A 107 10.14 11.99 1.41
C GLY A 107 10.49 10.61 1.93
N ASN A 108 9.94 9.62 1.27
CA ASN A 108 10.19 8.21 1.51
C ASN A 108 10.17 7.44 0.20
N ILE A 109 10.85 6.31 0.19
CA ILE A 109 10.80 5.31 -0.87
C ILE A 109 10.82 3.93 -0.23
N ALA A 110 9.93 3.05 -0.68
CA ALA A 110 9.88 1.65 -0.33
C ALA A 110 9.99 0.82 -1.61
N LEU A 111 10.96 -0.08 -1.64
CA LEU A 111 11.17 -1.04 -2.72
C LEU A 111 11.00 -2.44 -2.14
N SER A 112 10.21 -3.29 -2.79
CA SER A 112 9.95 -4.63 -2.30
C SER A 112 9.74 -5.65 -3.40
N ARG A 113 10.12 -6.89 -3.11
CA ARG A 113 9.77 -8.09 -3.86
C ARG A 113 8.87 -8.95 -2.98
N ASN A 114 7.65 -9.18 -3.43
CA ASN A 114 6.59 -9.83 -2.68
C ASN A 114 6.16 -11.08 -3.45
N LYS A 115 6.60 -12.27 -3.02
CA LYS A 115 6.45 -13.50 -3.81
C LYS A 115 5.76 -14.63 -3.06
N ILE A 116 5.07 -15.48 -3.82
CA ILE A 116 4.48 -16.75 -3.39
C ILE A 116 5.21 -17.87 -4.11
N SER A 117 5.56 -18.93 -3.40
CA SER A 117 6.15 -20.13 -3.98
C SER A 117 5.08 -21.20 -4.21
N ASN A 118 5.08 -21.83 -5.37
CA ASN A 118 4.15 -22.90 -5.76
C ASN A 118 2.68 -22.50 -5.55
N PHE A 119 2.25 -21.44 -6.24
CA PHE A 119 0.86 -20.99 -6.20
C PHE A 119 -0.02 -21.87 -7.11
N THR A 120 -1.15 -22.31 -6.59
CA THR A 120 -2.19 -23.02 -7.36
C THR A 120 -3.43 -22.14 -7.45
N GLU A 121 -3.78 -21.77 -8.67
CA GLU A 121 -5.03 -21.11 -9.00
C GLU A 121 -6.11 -22.17 -9.28
N PHE A 122 -7.32 -21.93 -8.79
CA PHE A 122 -8.50 -22.73 -9.10
C PHE A 122 -9.49 -21.86 -9.88
N ILE A 123 -9.73 -22.20 -11.14
CA ILE A 123 -10.70 -21.53 -12.01
C ILE A 123 -11.97 -22.39 -12.06
N PRO A 124 -13.12 -21.91 -11.57
CA PRO A 124 -14.38 -22.64 -11.67
C PRO A 124 -14.74 -22.93 -13.13
N ASP A 125 -15.08 -24.19 -13.44
CA ASP A 125 -15.62 -24.60 -14.72
C ASP A 125 -17.12 -24.86 -14.58
N PHE A 126 -17.92 -24.04 -15.24
CA PHE A 126 -19.39 -24.13 -15.21
C PHE A 126 -19.95 -25.20 -16.15
N ASP A 127 -19.16 -25.73 -17.08
CA ASP A 127 -19.57 -26.83 -17.96
C ASP A 127 -19.44 -28.18 -17.25
N THR A 128 -18.33 -28.39 -16.55
CA THR A 128 -18.02 -29.67 -15.88
C THR A 128 -18.32 -29.67 -14.38
N GLY A 129 -18.41 -28.50 -13.75
CA GLY A 129 -18.53 -28.34 -12.30
C GLY A 129 -17.23 -28.62 -11.53
N ILE A 130 -16.12 -28.92 -12.23
CA ILE A 130 -14.82 -29.23 -11.63
C ILE A 130 -13.86 -28.09 -11.94
N ALA A 131 -13.33 -27.42 -10.92
CA ALA A 131 -12.39 -26.32 -11.14
C ALA A 131 -11.14 -26.79 -11.88
N GLN A 132 -10.69 -26.00 -12.87
CA GLN A 132 -9.41 -26.17 -13.51
C GLN A 132 -8.30 -25.66 -12.58
N GLU A 133 -7.26 -26.46 -12.41
CA GLU A 133 -6.08 -26.10 -11.62
C GLU A 133 -4.95 -25.58 -12.52
N ASN A 134 -4.44 -24.39 -12.22
CA ASN A 134 -3.24 -23.85 -12.83
C ASN A 134 -2.14 -23.72 -11.78
N ASN A 135 -0.96 -24.28 -12.05
CA ASN A 135 0.15 -24.28 -11.12
C ASN A 135 1.27 -23.33 -11.57
N PHE A 136 1.75 -22.51 -10.65
CA PHE A 136 2.78 -21.50 -10.89
C PHE A 136 3.93 -21.68 -9.91
N ALA A 137 5.17 -21.71 -10.42
CA ALA A 137 6.35 -21.94 -9.59
C ALA A 137 6.64 -20.76 -8.63
N GLU A 138 6.57 -19.53 -9.14
CA GLU A 138 6.73 -18.31 -8.34
C GLU A 138 5.88 -17.18 -8.93
N THR A 139 5.07 -16.53 -8.10
CA THR A 139 4.19 -15.42 -8.50
C THR A 139 4.30 -14.24 -7.55
N ASP A 140 3.89 -13.06 -7.99
CA ASP A 140 3.76 -11.86 -7.16
C ASP A 140 2.51 -11.94 -6.30
N ILE A 141 2.60 -11.42 -5.08
CA ILE A 141 1.44 -11.30 -4.20
C ILE A 141 0.52 -10.19 -4.74
N ALA A 142 -0.78 -10.48 -4.84
CA ALA A 142 -1.80 -9.52 -5.21
C ALA A 142 -1.71 -8.23 -4.37
N PHE A 143 -2.03 -7.08 -4.99
CA PHE A 143 -2.06 -5.76 -4.33
C PHE A 143 -0.75 -5.37 -3.61
N SER A 144 0.39 -5.94 -4.03
CA SER A 144 1.70 -5.71 -3.40
C SER A 144 2.69 -5.05 -4.39
N PRO A 145 2.59 -3.73 -4.61
CA PRO A 145 3.40 -3.02 -5.59
C PRO A 145 4.88 -3.05 -5.20
N GLN A 146 5.76 -3.12 -6.21
CA GLN A 146 7.20 -3.23 -5.98
C GLN A 146 7.85 -1.91 -5.55
N ILE A 147 7.19 -0.79 -5.81
CA ILE A 147 7.67 0.55 -5.46
C ILE A 147 6.53 1.40 -4.92
N ASN A 148 6.76 2.04 -3.77
CA ASN A 148 5.93 3.11 -3.23
C ASN A 148 6.86 4.27 -2.89
N THR A 149 6.55 5.49 -3.32
CA THR A 149 7.36 6.66 -2.98
C THR A 149 6.50 7.88 -2.79
N GLY A 150 6.92 8.76 -1.90
CA GLY A 150 6.23 10.00 -1.61
C GLY A 150 7.20 11.10 -1.23
N GLY A 151 6.84 12.34 -1.55
CA GLY A 151 7.64 13.51 -1.24
C GLY A 151 6.78 14.72 -0.94
N THR A 152 7.25 15.55 -0.02
CA THR A 152 6.64 16.83 0.33
C THR A 152 7.69 17.92 0.27
N LEU A 153 7.46 18.92 -0.57
CA LEU A 153 8.20 20.18 -0.57
C LEU A 153 7.34 21.23 0.13
N ALA A 154 7.78 21.69 1.30
CA ALA A 154 7.07 22.66 2.12
C ALA A 154 7.79 24.02 2.06
N PHE A 155 7.08 25.05 1.61
CA PHE A 155 7.52 26.43 1.56
C PHE A 155 6.77 27.27 2.61
N SER A 156 7.52 27.80 3.58
CA SER A 156 7.00 28.63 4.66
C SER A 156 7.59 30.04 4.59
N PRO A 157 6.98 30.98 3.83
CA PRO A 157 7.53 32.33 3.67
C PRO A 157 7.56 33.12 4.98
N ILE A 158 6.63 32.81 5.88
CA ILE A 158 6.59 33.28 7.26
C ILE A 158 6.25 32.10 8.17
N LYS A 159 6.53 32.21 9.48
CA LYS A 159 6.36 31.11 10.44
C LYS A 159 4.93 30.55 10.55
N THR A 160 3.93 31.32 10.12
CA THR A 160 2.51 30.97 10.27
C THR A 160 1.84 30.54 8.98
N LEU A 161 2.55 30.59 7.84
CA LEU A 161 2.00 30.29 6.53
C LEU A 161 2.88 29.24 5.86
N THR A 162 2.29 28.12 5.46
CA THR A 162 2.99 27.03 4.80
C THR A 162 2.20 26.57 3.58
N PHE A 163 2.88 26.49 2.44
CA PHE A 163 2.44 25.83 1.23
C PHE A 163 3.19 24.52 1.10
N SER A 164 2.50 23.41 0.87
CA SER A 164 3.14 22.11 0.67
C SER A 164 2.72 21.52 -0.66
N PHE A 165 3.70 21.18 -1.49
CA PHE A 165 3.50 20.34 -2.68
C PHE A 165 3.79 18.90 -2.29
N ILE A 166 2.79 18.04 -2.40
CA ILE A 166 2.85 16.63 -2.00
C ILE A 166 2.73 15.79 -3.25
N SER A 167 3.68 14.90 -3.49
CA SER A 167 3.71 13.99 -4.63
C SER A 167 3.79 12.56 -4.14
N LYS A 168 2.97 11.67 -4.69
CA LYS A 168 2.92 10.25 -4.32
C LYS A 168 2.85 9.38 -5.56
N TYR A 169 3.78 8.45 -5.69
CA TYR A 169 3.78 7.42 -6.71
C TYR A 169 3.61 6.04 -6.09
N ILE A 170 2.72 5.25 -6.69
CA ILE A 170 2.51 3.84 -6.36
C ILE A 170 2.72 3.05 -7.65
N GLY A 171 3.56 2.02 -7.59
CA GLY A 171 3.83 1.15 -8.74
C GLY A 171 2.61 0.31 -9.12
N SER A 172 2.67 -0.31 -10.30
CA SER A 172 1.62 -1.24 -10.72
C SER A 172 1.54 -2.45 -9.78
N GLN A 173 0.34 -3.00 -9.63
CA GLN A 173 0.10 -4.17 -8.78
C GLN A 173 -0.91 -5.11 -9.44
N PHE A 174 -0.70 -6.42 -9.28
CA PHE A 174 -1.62 -7.43 -9.77
C PHE A 174 -2.90 -7.46 -8.93
N LEU A 175 -4.03 -7.75 -9.59
CA LEU A 175 -5.33 -7.95 -8.95
C LEU A 175 -5.41 -9.32 -8.26
N ASP A 176 -4.64 -10.31 -8.72
CA ASP A 176 -4.56 -11.65 -8.14
C ASP A 176 -3.11 -12.12 -7.96
N ASN A 177 -2.94 -13.39 -7.56
CA ASN A 177 -1.65 -13.99 -7.27
C ASN A 177 -1.06 -14.78 -8.46
N THR A 178 -1.49 -14.50 -9.70
CA THR A 178 -1.03 -15.24 -10.89
C THR A 178 0.11 -14.55 -11.65
N SER A 179 0.46 -13.31 -11.26
CA SER A 179 1.35 -12.43 -12.04
C SER A 179 0.88 -12.19 -13.49
N ASN A 180 -0.43 -12.29 -13.75
CA ASN A 180 -0.96 -12.09 -15.09
C ASN A 180 -1.06 -10.60 -15.46
N GLU A 181 -0.36 -10.20 -16.52
CA GLU A 181 -0.34 -8.81 -17.01
C GLU A 181 -1.71 -8.28 -17.44
N THR A 182 -2.66 -9.15 -17.80
CA THR A 182 -4.03 -8.72 -18.11
C THR A 182 -4.88 -8.49 -16.87
N ARG A 183 -4.42 -8.90 -15.68
CA ARG A 183 -5.10 -8.75 -14.39
C ARG A 183 -4.28 -7.82 -13.48
N LYS A 184 -3.96 -6.64 -13.98
CA LYS A 184 -3.06 -5.68 -13.33
C LYS A 184 -3.64 -4.28 -13.30
N MET A 185 -3.47 -3.59 -12.18
CA MET A 185 -3.72 -2.15 -12.08
C MET A 185 -2.44 -1.38 -12.38
N ASN A 186 -2.59 -0.30 -13.16
CA ASN A 186 -1.47 0.55 -13.52
C ASN A 186 -0.94 1.32 -12.30
N GLY A 187 0.37 1.59 -12.31
CA GLY A 187 0.95 2.52 -11.35
C GLY A 187 0.47 3.94 -11.62
N PHE A 188 0.40 4.76 -10.57
CA PHE A 188 -0.16 6.10 -10.66
C PHE A 188 0.65 7.12 -9.85
N LEU A 189 0.62 8.38 -10.30
CA LEU A 189 1.27 9.51 -9.67
C LEU A 189 0.23 10.59 -9.38
N VAL A 190 -0.01 10.87 -8.10
CA VAL A 190 -0.97 11.92 -7.67
C VAL A 190 -0.22 13.05 -6.96
N ASN A 191 -0.58 14.27 -7.31
CA ASN A 191 0.03 15.49 -6.79
C ASN A 191 -1.03 16.37 -6.12
N ASN A 192 -0.72 16.86 -4.92
CA ASN A 192 -1.61 17.66 -4.09
C ASN A 192 -0.93 18.96 -3.68
N LEU A 193 -1.73 20.00 -3.44
CA LEU A 193 -1.29 21.24 -2.78
C LEU A 193 -2.01 21.40 -1.46
N LEU A 194 -1.27 21.67 -0.40
CA LEU A 194 -1.81 21.95 0.92
C LEU A 194 -1.36 23.34 1.39
N LEU A 195 -2.32 24.18 1.72
CA LEU A 195 -2.14 25.47 2.38
C LEU A 195 -2.52 25.33 3.85
N ASN A 196 -1.65 25.80 4.75
CA ASN A 196 -1.97 26.01 6.16
C ASN A 196 -1.59 27.43 6.56
N TRP A 197 -2.53 28.16 7.17
CA TRP A 197 -2.30 29.51 7.67
C TRP A 197 -2.84 29.68 9.10
N GLN A 198 -1.95 30.02 10.02
CA GLN A 198 -2.28 30.33 11.41
C GLN A 198 -2.35 31.84 11.64
N ILE A 199 -3.47 32.32 12.16
CA ILE A 199 -3.73 33.72 12.41
C ILE A 199 -3.97 33.90 13.91
N LYS A 200 -3.11 34.68 14.56
CA LYS A 200 -3.31 35.08 15.96
C LYS A 200 -4.32 36.23 16.02
N THR A 201 -5.31 36.13 16.91
CA THR A 201 -6.35 37.14 17.05
C THR A 201 -6.57 37.50 18.52
N LYS A 202 -7.38 38.54 18.79
CA LYS A 202 -7.81 38.89 20.15
C LYS A 202 -9.10 38.18 20.58
N PHE A 203 -9.87 37.67 19.62
CA PHE A 203 -11.16 36.99 19.86
C PHE A 203 -10.98 35.53 20.30
N CYS A 204 -9.98 34.85 19.73
CA CYS A 204 -9.56 33.51 20.13
C CYS A 204 -8.04 33.40 20.02
N LYS A 205 -7.42 32.40 20.68
CA LYS A 205 -5.96 32.24 20.69
C LYS A 205 -5.39 32.09 19.28
N GLU A 206 -6.08 31.35 18.41
CA GLU A 206 -5.64 31.09 17.04
C GLU A 206 -6.81 30.72 16.13
N ILE A 207 -6.79 31.25 14.91
CA ILE A 207 -7.61 30.78 13.78
C ILE A 207 -6.67 30.06 12.81
N SER A 208 -6.91 28.79 12.54
CA SER A 208 -6.18 28.04 11.51
C SER A 208 -7.07 27.90 10.27
N VAL A 209 -6.57 28.34 9.12
CA VAL A 209 -7.21 28.17 7.81
C VAL A 209 -6.41 27.14 7.03
N ASN A 210 -7.09 26.10 6.54
CA ASN A 210 -6.47 25.04 5.76
C ASN A 210 -7.20 24.89 4.42
N ALA A 211 -6.45 24.68 3.34
CA ALA A 211 -7.01 24.34 2.05
C ALA A 211 -6.19 23.23 1.40
N LEU A 212 -6.85 22.15 0.99
CA LEU A 212 -6.27 21.01 0.31
C LEU A 212 -6.84 20.95 -1.10
N LEU A 213 -5.95 21.06 -2.09
CA LEU A 213 -6.25 20.80 -3.49
C LEU A 213 -5.70 19.41 -3.82
N ASN A 214 -6.57 18.42 -3.92
CA ASN A 214 -6.19 17.04 -4.22
C ASN A 214 -6.15 16.82 -5.73
N ASN A 215 -5.18 16.03 -6.17
CA ASN A 215 -5.04 15.59 -7.55
C ASN A 215 -5.06 16.76 -8.54
N ILE A 216 -4.13 17.72 -8.35
CA ILE A 216 -4.09 19.00 -9.07
C ILE A 216 -3.90 18.88 -10.58
N PHE A 217 -3.42 17.72 -11.05
CA PHE A 217 -3.27 17.41 -12.47
C PHE A 217 -4.43 16.54 -13.01
N ASN A 218 -5.46 16.29 -12.21
CA ASN A 218 -6.65 15.54 -12.58
C ASN A 218 -6.33 14.15 -13.15
N GLU A 219 -5.38 13.44 -12.54
CA GLU A 219 -5.01 12.07 -12.90
C GLU A 219 -6.20 11.13 -12.70
N ALA A 220 -6.52 10.33 -13.70
CA ALA A 220 -7.48 9.23 -13.55
C ALA A 220 -6.72 7.98 -13.10
N TYR A 221 -7.06 7.44 -11.92
CA TYR A 221 -6.34 6.31 -11.35
C TYR A 221 -7.24 5.37 -10.54
N GLU A 222 -6.79 4.14 -10.39
CA GLU A 222 -7.46 3.05 -9.68
C GLU A 222 -6.47 2.37 -8.71
N PRO A 223 -6.57 2.64 -7.39
CA PRO A 223 -5.68 2.04 -6.40
C PRO A 223 -6.13 0.64 -5.99
N ASN A 224 -7.32 0.21 -6.42
CA ASN A 224 -7.95 -1.03 -6.00
C ASN A 224 -8.97 -1.52 -7.04
N GLY A 225 -9.35 -2.79 -6.93
CA GLY A 225 -10.25 -3.47 -7.85
C GLY A 225 -10.39 -4.94 -7.47
N TYR A 226 -11.02 -5.72 -8.34
CA TYR A 226 -11.11 -7.17 -8.20
C TYR A 226 -11.10 -7.83 -9.58
N THR A 227 -10.77 -9.12 -9.62
CA THR A 227 -10.76 -9.93 -10.82
C THR A 227 -11.42 -11.28 -10.54
N PHE A 228 -12.11 -11.81 -11.55
CA PHE A 228 -12.74 -13.12 -11.49
C PHE A 228 -12.59 -13.83 -12.82
N SER A 229 -12.30 -15.13 -12.75
CA SER A 229 -12.13 -15.99 -13.93
C SER A 229 -12.97 -17.24 -13.80
N TYR A 230 -13.50 -17.69 -14.93
CA TYR A 230 -14.34 -18.87 -15.03
C TYR A 230 -14.26 -19.50 -16.41
N ILE A 231 -14.61 -20.78 -16.53
CA ILE A 231 -14.74 -21.49 -17.80
C ILE A 231 -16.21 -21.73 -18.09
N PHE A 232 -16.63 -21.42 -19.33
CA PHE A 232 -17.98 -21.65 -19.82
C PHE A 232 -17.97 -21.87 -21.34
N GLY A 233 -18.72 -22.85 -21.84
CA GLY A 233 -18.68 -23.23 -23.26
C GLY A 233 -17.30 -23.66 -23.76
N GLY A 234 -16.46 -24.24 -22.88
CA GLY A 234 -15.08 -24.64 -23.16
C GLY A 234 -14.08 -23.48 -23.33
N GLN A 235 -14.46 -22.26 -22.95
CA GLN A 235 -13.62 -21.06 -23.05
C GLN A 235 -13.40 -20.43 -21.67
N ALA A 236 -12.19 -19.96 -21.40
CA ALA A 236 -11.86 -19.23 -20.19
C ALA A 236 -12.16 -17.73 -20.36
N PHE A 237 -12.95 -17.19 -19.43
CA PHE A 237 -13.26 -15.77 -19.33
C PHE A 237 -12.54 -15.18 -18.11
N THR A 238 -12.17 -13.91 -18.20
CA THR A 238 -11.62 -13.13 -17.08
C THR A 238 -12.22 -11.74 -17.13
N GLU A 239 -12.79 -11.32 -16.01
CA GLU A 239 -13.39 -10.01 -15.84
C GLU A 239 -12.61 -9.23 -14.78
N ASN A 240 -12.21 -8.01 -15.13
CA ASN A 240 -11.53 -7.09 -14.22
C ASN A 240 -12.43 -5.89 -13.95
N TYR A 241 -12.55 -5.56 -12.67
CA TYR A 241 -13.32 -4.43 -12.19
C TYR A 241 -12.40 -3.53 -11.37
N TYR A 242 -12.49 -2.23 -11.61
CA TYR A 242 -11.62 -1.24 -10.98
C TYR A 242 -12.45 -0.27 -10.12
N TYR A 243 -11.84 0.23 -9.05
CA TYR A 243 -12.42 1.24 -8.18
C TYR A 243 -11.77 2.60 -8.44
N PRO A 244 -12.24 3.34 -9.46
CA PRO A 244 -11.65 4.62 -9.83
C PRO A 244 -11.79 5.64 -8.70
N GLN A 245 -10.76 6.46 -8.53
CA GLN A 245 -10.79 7.57 -7.59
C GLN A 245 -11.25 8.86 -8.25
N ALA A 246 -11.71 9.79 -7.42
CA ALA A 246 -12.05 11.12 -7.89
C ALA A 246 -10.84 11.79 -8.57
N GLY A 247 -11.11 12.53 -9.64
CA GLY A 247 -10.16 13.47 -10.23
C GLY A 247 -9.87 14.64 -9.28
N PHE A 248 -9.60 15.80 -9.85
CA PHE A 248 -9.37 17.01 -9.07
C PHE A 248 -10.54 17.28 -8.10
N ASN A 249 -10.22 17.50 -6.83
CA ASN A 249 -11.17 17.91 -5.81
C ASN A 249 -10.49 18.78 -4.76
N PHE A 250 -11.27 19.50 -3.96
CA PHE A 250 -10.72 20.39 -2.95
C PHE A 250 -11.50 20.31 -1.63
N MET A 251 -10.82 20.65 -0.55
CA MET A 251 -11.37 20.78 0.79
C MET A 251 -10.81 22.04 1.44
N ALA A 252 -11.66 22.79 2.13
CA ALA A 252 -11.24 23.92 2.95
C ALA A 252 -11.79 23.76 4.37
N GLY A 253 -11.03 24.22 5.35
CA GLY A 253 -11.41 24.11 6.76
C GLY A 253 -10.92 25.30 7.58
N VAL A 254 -11.71 25.67 8.58
CA VAL A 254 -11.37 26.68 9.58
C VAL A 254 -11.46 26.04 10.96
N THR A 255 -10.41 26.22 11.77
CA THR A 255 -10.37 25.74 13.15
C THR A 255 -10.15 26.92 14.09
N LEU A 256 -10.98 27.03 15.12
CA LEU A 256 -10.85 28.05 16.17
C LEU A 256 -10.29 27.40 17.43
N LYS A 257 -9.21 27.98 17.97
CA LYS A 257 -8.62 27.59 19.25
C LYS A 257 -8.86 28.69 20.29
N PHE A 258 -9.60 28.36 21.35
CA PHE A 258 -9.92 29.27 22.47
C PHE A 258 -8.89 29.20 23.60
#